data_AF-A0A409VSI3-F1
#
_entry.id   AF-A0A409VSI3-F1
#
_cell.length_a   1.000
_cell.length_b   1.000
_cell.length_c   1.000
_cell.angle_alpha   90.00
_cell.angle_beta   90.00
_cell.angle_gamma   90.00
#
_symmetry.space_group_name_H-M   'P 1'
#
loop_
_entity.id
_entity.type
_entity.pdbx_description
1 polymer ?
#
loop_
_entity_poly.entity_id
_entity_poly.type
_entity_poly.pdbx_seq_one_letter_code
_entity_poly.pdbx_strand_id
1 'polypeptide(L)'
;MKTFFAFAAAFVSVAVAVVANNNNADQSAAALDYLMTNSPAGHQVAEEGPAPPGSYWEGTAPFCAGSCPPGYYEDERGSCGDGGCCWTGYKSLCCKDID
;
A
#
# COMPACT_ATOMS: atom_id res chain seq x y z
N MET A 1 32.28 14.42 -68.93
CA MET A 1 31.28 13.34 -69.09
C MET A 1 30.71 13.07 -67.70
N LYS A 2 29.65 13.74 -67.24
CA LYS A 2 28.22 13.51 -67.51
C LYS A 2 27.81 12.04 -67.41
N THR A 3 27.56 11.58 -66.19
CA THR A 3 26.57 10.54 -65.90
C THR A 3 25.72 11.04 -64.74
N PHE A 4 24.46 11.33 -65.06
CA PHE A 4 23.41 11.68 -64.12
C PHE A 4 22.97 10.42 -63.38
N PHE A 5 23.07 10.39 -62.05
CA PHE A 5 22.21 9.54 -61.25
C PHE A 5 21.26 10.44 -60.47
N ALA A 6 20.04 10.49 -60.98
CA ALA A 6 18.89 11.05 -60.31
C ALA A 6 18.54 10.13 -59.13
N PHE A 7 18.69 10.64 -57.91
CA PHE A 7 17.90 10.13 -56.79
C PHE A 7 16.95 11.24 -56.40
N ALA A 8 15.72 11.11 -56.92
CA ALA A 8 14.60 11.94 -56.50
C ALA A 8 14.46 11.85 -54.98
N ALA A 9 14.27 13.01 -54.36
CA ALA A 9 14.05 13.15 -52.94
C ALA A 9 12.81 12.36 -52.50
N ALA A 10 13.00 11.42 -51.58
CA ALA A 10 11.97 11.03 -50.63
C ALA A 10 12.58 11.16 -49.23
N PHE A 11 12.63 12.39 -48.73
CA PHE A 11 12.86 12.63 -47.31
C PHE A 11 11.60 12.16 -46.58
N VAL A 12 11.56 10.89 -46.18
CA VAL A 12 10.61 10.43 -45.17
C VAL A 12 11.14 10.92 -43.82
N SER A 13 10.87 12.17 -43.51
CA SER A 13 11.00 12.68 -42.15
C SER A 13 9.88 12.09 -41.31
N VAL A 14 10.22 11.13 -40.45
CA VAL A 14 9.53 10.99 -39.18
C VAL A 14 10.58 10.96 -38.09
N ALA A 15 10.86 12.13 -37.52
CA ALA A 15 11.46 12.20 -36.20
C ALA A 15 10.41 11.71 -35.19
N VAL A 16 10.37 10.41 -34.94
CA VAL A 16 9.78 9.94 -33.67
C VAL A 16 10.87 10.13 -32.63
N ALA A 17 10.76 11.20 -31.86
CA ALA A 17 11.39 11.25 -30.56
C ALA A 17 10.83 10.08 -29.74
N VAL A 18 11.54 8.96 -29.68
CA VAL A 18 11.27 7.96 -28.66
C VAL A 18 11.74 8.58 -27.34
N VAL A 19 10.83 9.29 -26.69
CA VAL A 19 10.93 9.46 -25.24
C VAL A 19 10.64 8.08 -24.68
N ALA A 20 11.69 7.34 -24.36
CA ALA A 20 11.60 6.23 -23.42
C ALA A 20 11.35 6.84 -22.04
N ASN A 21 10.10 7.24 -21.78
CA ASN A 21 9.63 7.40 -20.42
C ASN A 21 9.32 5.98 -19.93
N ASN A 22 10.22 5.41 -19.13
CA ASN A 22 10.05 4.10 -18.53
C ASN A 22 8.92 4.16 -17.50
N ASN A 23 7.68 4.05 -17.98
CA ASN A 23 6.53 3.71 -17.16
C ASN A 23 6.66 2.23 -16.77
N ASN A 24 7.47 1.93 -15.76
CA ASN A 24 7.31 0.67 -15.03
C ASN A 24 6.47 0.93 -13.77
N ALA A 25 5.23 1.38 -13.97
CA ALA A 25 4.21 1.28 -12.94
C ALA A 25 3.69 -0.15 -12.96
N ASP A 26 4.45 -1.00 -12.27
CA ASP A 26 4.11 -2.33 -11.82
C ASP A 26 2.59 -2.52 -11.62
N GLN A 27 1.93 -3.16 -12.59
CA GLN A 27 0.51 -3.55 -12.49
C GLN A 27 0.31 -4.82 -11.63
N SER A 28 1.39 -5.39 -11.08
CA SER A 28 1.29 -6.43 -10.05
C SER A 28 1.12 -5.84 -8.66
N ALA A 29 1.42 -4.55 -8.46
CA ALA A 29 1.22 -3.86 -7.19
C ALA A 29 -0.23 -3.89 -6.71
N ALA A 30 -1.22 -3.67 -7.59
CA ALA A 30 -2.63 -3.65 -7.17
C ALA A 30 -3.18 -5.03 -6.80
N ALA A 31 -2.77 -6.09 -7.50
CA ALA A 31 -3.20 -7.45 -7.17
C ALA A 31 -2.49 -7.96 -5.91
N LEU A 32 -1.21 -7.63 -5.74
CA LEU A 32 -0.44 -7.95 -4.54
C LEU A 32 -0.94 -7.15 -3.33
N ASP A 33 -1.25 -5.87 -3.50
CA ASP A 33 -1.88 -5.00 -2.49
C ASP A 33 -3.27 -5.51 -2.09
N TYR A 34 -4.08 -5.93 -3.05
CA TYR A 34 -5.38 -6.55 -2.77
C TYR A 34 -5.22 -7.89 -2.06
N LEU A 35 -4.23 -8.71 -2.43
CA LEU A 35 -3.94 -9.97 -1.75
C LEU A 35 -3.37 -9.74 -0.34
N MET A 36 -2.55 -8.71 -0.11
CA MET A 36 -2.07 -8.39 1.23
C MET A 36 -3.21 -7.81 2.07
N THR A 37 -3.95 -6.81 1.59
CA THR A 37 -5.05 -6.19 2.33
C THR A 37 -6.21 -7.16 2.64
N ASN A 38 -6.44 -8.18 1.78
CA ASN A 38 -7.52 -9.17 1.96
C ASN A 38 -7.04 -10.56 2.38
N SER A 39 -5.74 -10.78 2.57
CA SER A 39 -5.25 -12.05 3.13
C SER A 39 -5.51 -12.06 4.63
N PRO A 40 -5.98 -13.18 5.21
CA PRO A 40 -6.09 -13.35 6.66
C PRO A 40 -4.75 -13.15 7.39
N ALA A 41 -3.63 -13.31 6.67
CA ALA A 41 -2.28 -13.06 7.17
C ALA A 41 -1.70 -11.70 6.73
N GLY A 42 -2.40 -10.95 5.88
CA GLY A 42 -1.88 -9.76 5.22
C GLY A 42 -2.39 -8.42 5.78
N HIS A 43 -3.19 -8.44 6.85
CA HIS A 43 -3.58 -7.22 7.57
C HIS A 43 -2.43 -6.63 8.42
N GLN A 44 -1.17 -6.92 8.08
CA GLN A 44 -0.02 -6.70 8.95
C GLN A 44 1.04 -5.79 8.32
N VAL A 45 0.89 -5.36 7.06
CA VAL A 45 1.97 -4.62 6.39
C VAL A 45 2.04 -3.13 6.77
N ALA A 46 0.99 -2.56 7.39
CA ALA A 46 1.05 -1.21 7.97
C ALA A 46 1.25 -1.20 9.51
N GLU A 47 0.81 -2.26 10.21
CA GLU A 47 0.58 -2.24 11.66
C GLU A 47 1.42 -3.25 12.47
N GLU A 48 2.42 -3.93 11.90
CA GLU A 48 3.39 -4.75 12.68
C GLU A 48 4.40 -3.89 13.46
N GLY A 49 4.21 -2.58 13.49
CA GLY A 49 5.01 -1.65 14.30
C GLY A 49 4.44 -1.49 15.71
N PRO A 50 5.26 -1.10 16.70
CA PRO A 50 4.74 -0.55 17.95
C PRO A 50 3.72 0.54 17.63
N ALA A 51 2.58 0.52 18.33
CA ALA A 51 1.52 1.50 18.17
C ALA A 51 2.09 2.94 18.13
N PRO A 52 1.51 3.85 17.32
CA PRO A 52 1.91 5.25 17.27
C PRO A 52 2.11 5.87 18.68
N PRO A 53 3.01 6.85 18.85
CA PRO A 53 3.22 7.50 20.15
C PRO A 53 1.89 7.97 20.75
N GLY A 54 1.62 7.62 22.01
CA GLY A 54 0.36 7.97 22.70
C GLY A 54 -0.83 7.06 22.37
N SER A 55 -0.62 6.01 21.59
CA SER A 55 -1.63 4.99 21.30
C SER A 55 -1.24 3.60 21.83
N TYR A 56 -2.23 2.74 21.99
CA TYR A 56 -2.02 1.34 22.36
C TYR A 56 -3.18 0.46 21.86
N TRP A 57 -2.88 -0.81 21.59
CA TRP A 57 -3.90 -1.79 21.26
C TRP A 57 -4.60 -2.30 22.54
N GLU A 58 -5.92 -2.23 22.56
CA GLU A 58 -6.79 -2.74 23.61
C GLU A 58 -7.47 -4.04 23.14
N GLY A 59 -7.55 -5.02 24.05
CA GLY A 59 -8.06 -6.37 23.78
C GLY A 59 -6.96 -7.43 23.85
N THR A 60 -7.24 -8.57 24.48
CA THR A 60 -6.23 -9.63 24.70
C THR A 60 -6.59 -10.91 23.94
N ALA A 61 -5.65 -11.42 23.16
CA ALA A 61 -5.82 -12.71 22.48
C ALA A 61 -5.83 -13.86 23.50
N PRO A 62 -6.51 -15.00 23.23
CA PRO A 62 -7.16 -15.36 21.97
C PRO A 62 -8.63 -14.92 21.84
N PHE A 63 -9.26 -14.39 22.90
CA PHE A 63 -10.65 -13.93 22.85
C PHE A 63 -10.69 -12.43 23.08
N CYS A 64 -10.88 -11.63 22.03
CA CYS A 64 -10.74 -10.18 22.13
C CYS A 64 -12.09 -9.47 22.13
N ALA A 65 -12.19 -8.43 22.96
CA ALA A 65 -13.34 -7.52 23.04
C ALA A 65 -12.80 -6.09 23.16
N GLY A 66 -11.99 -5.69 22.17
CA GLY A 66 -11.33 -4.41 22.07
C GLY A 66 -12.29 -3.23 22.24
N SER A 67 -12.00 -2.32 23.15
CA SER A 67 -12.74 -1.07 23.32
C SER A 67 -11.89 0.01 24.00
N CYS A 68 -11.93 1.22 23.46
CA CYS A 68 -11.18 2.32 24.02
C CYS A 68 -11.85 2.92 25.26
N PRO A 69 -11.08 3.16 26.34
CA PRO A 69 -11.63 3.79 27.53
C PRO A 69 -11.94 5.27 27.30
N PRO A 70 -12.75 5.91 28.17
CA PRO A 70 -13.04 7.33 28.07
C PRO A 70 -11.77 8.19 28.03
N GLY A 71 -11.74 9.17 27.13
CA GLY A 71 -10.56 10.03 26.90
C GLY A 71 -9.54 9.47 25.90
N TYR A 72 -9.87 8.35 25.26
CA TYR A 72 -9.20 7.85 24.06
C TYR A 72 -10.25 7.73 22.94
N TYR A 73 -9.80 7.90 21.70
CA TYR A 73 -10.61 7.59 20.53
C TYR A 73 -10.10 6.29 19.89
N GLU A 74 -11.01 5.58 19.23
CA GLU A 74 -10.68 4.40 18.46
C GLU A 74 -10.23 4.83 17.06
N ASP A 75 -8.97 4.58 16.73
CA ASP A 75 -8.37 4.94 15.46
C ASP A 75 -8.52 3.78 14.45
N GLU A 76 -8.25 2.56 14.90
CA GLU A 76 -8.34 1.35 14.09
C GLU A 76 -8.88 0.15 14.88
N ARG A 77 -9.35 -0.88 14.16
CA ARG A 77 -9.63 -2.21 14.71
C ARG A 77 -8.89 -3.29 13.93
N GLY A 78 -8.24 -4.19 14.66
CA GLY A 78 -7.45 -5.26 14.08
C GLY A 78 -7.76 -6.61 14.73
N SER A 79 -7.69 -7.69 13.95
CA SER A 79 -7.80 -9.05 14.51
C SER A 79 -6.54 -9.49 15.25
N CYS A 80 -5.38 -8.89 14.94
CA CYS A 80 -4.11 -9.22 15.58
C CYS A 80 -3.47 -8.02 16.29
N GLY A 81 -3.62 -6.79 15.75
CA GLY A 81 -3.17 -5.56 16.39
C GLY A 81 -1.71 -5.61 16.83
N ASP A 82 -1.48 -5.87 18.12
CA ASP A 82 -0.18 -6.01 18.80
C ASP A 82 0.62 -7.29 18.44
N GLY A 83 0.28 -7.96 17.34
CA GLY A 83 0.84 -9.25 16.91
C GLY A 83 0.18 -10.48 17.53
N GLY A 84 -0.73 -10.32 18.50
CA GLY A 84 -1.49 -11.43 19.08
C GLY A 84 -2.87 -11.60 18.44
N CYS A 85 -3.09 -12.64 17.64
CA CYS A 85 -4.36 -12.82 16.93
C CYS A 85 -5.52 -13.34 17.80
N CYS A 86 -6.67 -12.70 17.64
CA CYS A 86 -7.96 -13.07 18.21
C CYS A 86 -8.61 -14.19 17.39
N TRP A 87 -9.09 -15.24 18.05
CA TRP A 87 -9.96 -16.25 17.45
C TRP A 87 -11.39 -15.74 17.32
N THR A 88 -11.82 -14.90 18.27
CA THR A 88 -13.13 -14.25 18.25
C THR A 88 -13.01 -12.79 18.66
N GLY A 89 -13.82 -11.94 18.02
CA GLY A 89 -13.83 -10.50 18.26
C GLY A 89 -12.62 -9.79 17.63
N TYR A 90 -12.27 -8.62 18.17
CA TYR A 90 -11.21 -7.75 17.62
C TYR A 90 -10.50 -6.98 18.74
N LYS A 91 -9.35 -6.42 18.41
CA LYS A 91 -8.65 -5.40 19.20
C LYS A 91 -8.97 -4.01 18.64
N SER A 92 -8.88 -3.01 19.50
CA SER A 92 -9.06 -1.60 19.13
C SER A 92 -7.77 -0.84 19.38
N LEU A 93 -7.29 -0.08 18.38
CA LEU A 93 -6.19 0.85 18.54
C LEU A 93 -6.74 2.12 19.19
N CYS A 94 -6.29 2.39 20.41
CA CYS A 94 -6.77 3.48 21.22
C CYS A 94 -5.74 4.59 21.28
N CYS A 95 -6.08 5.72 20.67
CA CYS A 95 -5.22 6.88 20.53
C CYS A 95 -5.71 8.02 21.43
N LYS A 96 -4.77 8.84 21.90
CA LYS A 96 -5.04 10.16 22.46
C LYS A 96 -4.71 11.21 21.41
N ASP A 97 -5.52 12.26 21.35
CA ASP A 97 -5.11 13.48 20.67
C ASP A 97 -3.87 14.01 21.38
N ILE A 98 -2.73 13.98 20.69
CA ILE A 98 -1.52 14.67 21.15
C ILE A 98 -1.59 16.07 20.53
N ASP A 99 -2.09 17.02 21.30
CA ASP A 99 -2.01 18.45 20.99
C ASP A 99 -0.55 18.93 20.90
#